data_AF-A0A0K8Q9U1-F1
#
_entry.id   AF-A0A0K8Q9U1-F1
#
_cell.length_a   1.000
_cell.length_b   1.000
_cell.length_c   1.000
_cell.angle_alpha   90.00
_cell.angle_beta   90.00
_cell.angle_gamma   90.00
#
_symmetry.space_group_name_H-M   'P 1'
#
loop_
_entity.id
_entity.type
_entity.pdbx_description
1 polymer ?
#
loop_
_entity_poly.entity_id
_entity_poly.type
_entity_poly.pdbx_seq_one_letter_code
_entity_poly.pdbx_strand_id
1 'polypeptide(L)'
;MAQTQVDASAGANPDKWGAALVSVQPNSGKIISMAQNTVWFPADGKFDQTQNFNVDAKDANGNDLNGLGGFQPGSTMKPFTFAEWLNEGKSMNTQLNGAVRRYPQNFPWKNTCPTPTVGWYDSTNGTKDLQNAEDGYYKYMSVLDGLANSINTMTFASAAQVDLCGIQKIVDAVGIHAGLPNADSPNPKVKMTTLGNLIGSTQTAPLTMASAFATFANDGKYCEPIAIVSVTDQNGAQLPAQATSCRDAVKPEVPGGSPTPCRKC
;
A
#
# COMPACT_ATOMS: atom_id res chain seq x y z
N MET A 1 -17.39 14.24 -9.99
CA MET A 1 -17.39 12.77 -10.18
C MET A 1 -15.95 12.27 -10.31
N ALA A 2 -15.69 10.96 -10.18
CA ALA A 2 -14.32 10.39 -10.17
C ALA A 2 -13.46 10.79 -11.39
N GLN A 3 -14.04 10.80 -12.59
CA GLN A 3 -13.34 11.23 -13.81
C GLN A 3 -12.82 12.67 -13.72
N THR A 4 -13.67 13.60 -13.26
CA THR A 4 -13.28 15.01 -13.08
C THR A 4 -12.09 15.16 -12.12
N GLN A 5 -12.03 14.33 -11.07
CA GLN A 5 -10.96 14.39 -10.08
C GLN A 5 -9.66 13.80 -10.63
N VAL A 6 -9.71 12.65 -11.32
CA VAL A 6 -8.50 12.05 -11.88
C VAL A 6 -7.91 12.89 -13.02
N ASP A 7 -8.74 13.53 -13.84
CA ASP A 7 -8.28 14.48 -14.86
C ASP A 7 -7.58 15.69 -14.24
N ALA A 8 -8.11 16.21 -13.14
CA ALA A 8 -7.52 17.35 -12.43
C ALA A 8 -6.14 17.03 -11.82
N SER A 9 -5.86 15.76 -11.48
CA SER A 9 -4.57 15.34 -10.93
C SER A 9 -3.39 15.55 -11.88
N ALA A 10 -3.62 15.60 -13.19
CA ALA A 10 -2.57 15.94 -14.15
C ALA A 10 -2.27 17.45 -14.23
N GLY A 11 -3.10 18.29 -13.60
CA GLY A 11 -2.95 19.74 -13.59
C GLY A 11 -2.81 20.33 -14.99
N ALA A 12 -1.75 21.11 -15.20
CA ALA A 12 -1.47 21.75 -16.49
C ALA A 12 -0.84 20.81 -17.54
N ASN A 13 -0.68 19.52 -17.25
CA ASN A 13 0.01 18.54 -18.11
C ASN A 13 -0.87 17.32 -18.46
N PRO A 14 -2.11 17.51 -18.96
CA PRO A 14 -3.06 16.42 -19.22
C PRO A 14 -2.63 15.44 -20.32
N ASP A 15 -1.63 15.80 -21.11
CA ASP A 15 -1.02 15.03 -22.20
C ASP A 15 0.32 14.38 -21.81
N LYS A 16 0.81 14.59 -20.59
CA LYS A 16 2.12 14.09 -20.15
C LYS A 16 2.08 13.29 -18.85
N TRP A 17 1.10 13.55 -17.99
CA TRP A 17 1.02 12.93 -16.67
C TRP A 17 -0.17 11.97 -16.60
N GLY A 18 0.11 10.70 -16.31
CA GLY A 18 -0.90 9.69 -16.03
C GLY A 18 -1.35 9.73 -14.57
N ALA A 19 -2.65 9.53 -14.34
CA ALA A 19 -3.26 9.48 -13.03
C ALA A 19 -4.31 8.37 -12.97
N ALA A 20 -4.44 7.76 -11.79
CA ALA A 20 -5.38 6.70 -11.48
C ALA A 20 -6.09 7.05 -10.17
N LEU A 21 -7.37 6.70 -10.06
CA LEU A 21 -8.20 6.95 -8.89
C LEU A 21 -9.13 5.76 -8.67
N VAL A 22 -9.05 5.17 -7.48
CA VAL A 22 -9.90 4.05 -7.06
C VAL A 22 -10.52 4.36 -5.70
N SER A 23 -11.80 4.03 -5.53
CA SER A 23 -12.48 4.05 -4.25
C SER A 23 -13.14 2.70 -3.98
N VAL A 24 -12.88 2.13 -2.81
CA VAL A 24 -13.40 0.84 -2.35
C VAL A 24 -14.22 1.07 -1.09
N GLN A 25 -15.40 0.49 -1.02
CA GLN A 25 -16.25 0.54 0.17
C GLN A 25 -15.69 -0.39 1.27
N PRO A 26 -15.32 0.15 2.46
CA PRO A 26 -14.64 -0.59 3.52
C PRO A 26 -15.29 -1.92 3.94
N ASN A 27 -16.61 -1.92 4.13
CA ASN A 27 -17.34 -3.06 4.71
C ASN A 27 -17.74 -4.15 3.72
N SER A 28 -17.55 -3.94 2.42
CA SER A 28 -18.07 -4.83 1.38
C SER A 28 -17.06 -5.18 0.30
N GLY A 29 -15.98 -4.40 0.17
CA GLY A 29 -15.03 -4.50 -0.93
C GLY A 29 -15.56 -3.95 -2.26
N LYS A 30 -16.77 -3.37 -2.30
CA LYS A 30 -17.33 -2.85 -3.55
C LYS A 30 -16.45 -1.74 -4.11
N ILE A 31 -16.02 -1.89 -5.36
CA ILE A 31 -15.37 -0.81 -6.11
C ILE A 31 -16.47 0.18 -6.48
N ILE A 32 -16.46 1.35 -5.83
CA ILE A 32 -17.48 2.39 -6.03
C ILE A 32 -17.12 3.29 -7.21
N SER A 33 -15.84 3.51 -7.42
CA SER A 33 -15.33 4.24 -8.57
C SER A 33 -13.93 3.78 -8.93
N MET A 34 -13.68 3.71 -10.23
CA MET A 34 -12.35 3.49 -10.81
C MET A 34 -12.24 4.38 -12.04
N ALA A 35 -11.21 5.21 -12.10
CA ALA A 35 -10.99 6.12 -13.21
C ALA A 35 -9.50 6.30 -13.45
N GLN A 36 -9.13 6.58 -14.70
CA GLN A 36 -7.81 7.08 -15.07
C GLN A 36 -7.98 8.25 -16.03
N ASN A 37 -6.98 9.12 -16.11
CA ASN A 37 -7.04 10.33 -16.95
C ASN A 37 -6.57 10.08 -18.39
N THR A 38 -6.48 8.83 -18.79
CA THR A 38 -6.05 8.44 -20.14
C THR A 38 -7.25 8.08 -20.99
N VAL A 39 -7.07 8.17 -22.30
CA VAL A 39 -8.07 7.78 -23.29
C VAL A 39 -7.63 6.53 -24.04
N TRP A 40 -8.60 5.72 -24.47
CA TRP A 40 -8.31 4.50 -25.24
C TRP A 40 -7.85 4.81 -26.67
N PHE A 41 -8.46 5.82 -27.30
CA PHE A 41 -8.11 6.27 -28.64
C PHE A 41 -7.41 7.63 -28.57
N PRO A 42 -6.39 7.88 -29.41
CA PRO A 42 -5.73 9.18 -29.49
C PRO A 42 -6.73 10.32 -29.66
N ALA A 43 -6.57 11.36 -28.86
CA ALA A 43 -7.37 12.57 -28.91
C ALA A 43 -6.49 13.79 -28.60
N ASP A 44 -6.72 14.90 -29.30
CA ASP A 44 -5.91 16.12 -29.13
C ASP A 44 -5.93 16.59 -27.66
N GLY A 45 -4.74 16.84 -27.12
CA GLY A 45 -4.56 17.32 -25.74
C GLY A 45 -4.86 16.26 -24.66
N LYS A 46 -4.92 14.98 -25.01
CA LYS A 46 -5.11 13.86 -24.08
C LYS A 46 -3.96 12.88 -24.17
N PHE A 47 -3.63 12.28 -23.03
CA PHE A 47 -2.70 11.15 -22.96
C PHE A 47 -3.42 9.86 -23.32
N ASP A 48 -3.00 9.18 -24.39
CA ASP A 48 -3.56 7.92 -24.83
C ASP A 48 -2.82 6.73 -24.23
N GLN A 49 -3.59 5.80 -23.64
CA GLN A 49 -3.08 4.57 -23.07
C GLN A 49 -4.21 3.55 -22.97
N THR A 50 -3.94 2.36 -23.48
CA THR A 50 -4.88 1.23 -23.50
C THR A 50 -4.75 0.34 -22.26
N GLN A 51 -3.65 0.43 -21.53
CA GLN A 51 -3.47 -0.30 -20.26
C GLN A 51 -4.24 0.35 -19.11
N ASN A 52 -4.81 -0.49 -18.24
CA ASN A 52 -5.49 -0.05 -17.04
C ASN A 52 -4.48 0.22 -15.92
N PHE A 53 -4.37 1.46 -15.47
CA PHE A 53 -3.44 1.87 -14.40
C PHE A 53 -3.87 1.41 -13.00
N ASN A 54 -5.14 1.04 -12.83
CA ASN A 54 -5.75 0.84 -11.53
C ASN A 54 -5.56 -0.57 -10.97
N VAL A 55 -5.22 -1.54 -11.82
CA VAL A 55 -5.29 -2.98 -11.50
C VAL A 55 -3.97 -3.70 -11.75
N ASP A 56 -3.85 -4.89 -11.16
CA ASP A 56 -2.76 -5.80 -11.42
C ASP A 56 -2.76 -6.24 -12.89
N ALA A 57 -1.63 -6.74 -13.39
CA ALA A 57 -1.57 -7.25 -14.76
C ALA A 57 -2.46 -8.50 -14.93
N LYS A 58 -2.60 -9.30 -13.87
CA LYS A 58 -3.40 -10.52 -13.84
C LYS A 58 -4.25 -10.62 -12.59
N ASP A 59 -5.41 -11.26 -12.71
CA ASP A 59 -6.19 -11.68 -11.56
C ASP A 59 -5.53 -12.88 -10.86
N ALA A 60 -6.09 -13.28 -9.72
CA ALA A 60 -5.60 -14.40 -8.92
C ALA A 60 -5.62 -15.76 -9.66
N ASN A 61 -6.40 -15.88 -10.75
CA ASN A 61 -6.48 -17.07 -11.59
C ASN A 61 -5.54 -16.99 -12.81
N GLY A 62 -4.79 -15.90 -12.96
CA GLY A 62 -3.86 -15.67 -14.08
C GLY A 62 -4.51 -15.06 -15.32
N ASN A 63 -5.79 -14.71 -15.28
CA ASN A 63 -6.48 -14.05 -16.39
C ASN A 63 -5.93 -12.64 -16.55
N ASP A 64 -5.80 -12.21 -17.80
CA ASP A 64 -5.32 -10.87 -18.13
C ASP A 64 -6.36 -9.82 -17.75
N LEU A 65 -5.94 -8.85 -16.93
CA LEU A 65 -6.75 -7.68 -16.58
C LEU A 65 -6.42 -6.47 -17.46
N ASN A 66 -5.48 -6.63 -18.41
CA ASN A 66 -4.86 -5.56 -19.18
C ASN A 66 -4.34 -4.44 -18.27
N GLY A 67 -3.90 -4.81 -17.07
CA GLY A 67 -3.41 -3.90 -16.06
C GLY A 67 -1.93 -3.59 -16.22
N LEU A 68 -1.53 -2.39 -15.83
CA LEU A 68 -0.11 -2.01 -15.79
C LEU A 68 0.66 -2.76 -14.70
N GLY A 69 -0.03 -3.32 -13.69
CA GLY A 69 0.61 -3.97 -12.54
C GLY A 69 1.00 -3.00 -11.41
N GLY A 70 0.64 -1.73 -11.55
CA GLY A 70 0.81 -0.70 -10.54
C GLY A 70 2.15 0.03 -10.57
N PHE A 71 2.42 0.74 -9.49
CA PHE A 71 3.59 1.61 -9.32
C PHE A 71 4.19 1.38 -7.95
N GLN A 72 5.42 1.85 -7.71
CA GLN A 72 5.98 1.84 -6.36
C GLN A 72 5.11 2.71 -5.44
N PRO A 73 4.44 2.13 -4.42
CA PRO A 73 3.50 2.86 -3.56
C PRO A 73 4.21 3.85 -2.62
N GLY A 74 5.53 3.73 -2.47
CA GLY A 74 6.33 4.62 -1.64
C GLY A 74 5.88 4.63 -0.19
N SER A 75 5.81 5.83 0.38
CA SER A 75 5.45 6.04 1.79
C SER A 75 4.07 5.52 2.20
N THR A 76 3.18 5.20 1.26
CA THR A 76 1.87 4.60 1.58
C THR A 76 1.98 3.17 2.12
N MET A 77 3.16 2.54 2.06
CA MET A 77 3.45 1.27 2.76
C MET A 77 3.80 1.44 4.24
N LYS A 78 4.23 2.63 4.67
CA LYS A 78 4.68 2.86 6.04
C LYS A 78 3.65 2.51 7.12
N PRO A 79 2.34 2.82 6.95
CA PRO A 79 1.33 2.51 7.96
C PRO A 79 1.32 1.05 8.41
N PHE A 80 1.69 0.09 7.57
CA PHE A 80 1.72 -1.33 7.94
C PHE A 80 2.84 -1.68 8.93
N THR A 81 3.97 -0.97 8.92
CA THR A 81 4.99 -1.06 9.97
C THR A 81 4.46 -0.57 11.31
N PHE A 82 3.68 0.52 11.30
CA PHE A 82 3.10 1.09 12.52
C PHE A 82 1.89 0.30 13.02
N ALA A 83 1.16 -0.37 12.12
CA ALA A 83 0.15 -1.34 12.52
C ALA A 83 0.79 -2.50 13.30
N GLU A 84 1.97 -2.99 12.89
CA GLU A 84 2.70 -4.00 13.68
C GLU A 84 3.22 -3.43 15.01
N TRP A 85 3.70 -2.19 15.02
CA TRP A 85 4.10 -1.49 16.24
C TRP A 85 2.98 -1.51 17.30
N LEU A 86 1.76 -1.16 16.89
CA LEU A 86 0.57 -1.22 17.73
C LEU A 86 0.19 -2.67 18.09
N ASN A 87 0.33 -3.61 17.15
CA ASN A 87 0.03 -5.02 17.35
C ASN A 87 0.93 -5.68 18.42
N GLU A 88 2.19 -5.26 18.51
CA GLU A 88 3.13 -5.63 19.59
C GLU A 88 2.88 -4.84 20.90
N GLY A 89 1.83 -4.01 20.98
CA GLY A 89 1.42 -3.29 22.18
C GLY A 89 2.26 -2.04 22.49
N LYS A 90 2.99 -1.51 21.51
CA LYS A 90 3.86 -0.35 21.72
C LYS A 90 3.10 0.96 21.53
N SER A 91 3.44 1.97 22.32
CA SER A 91 2.76 3.28 22.29
C SER A 91 3.23 4.14 21.11
N MET A 92 2.31 4.81 20.42
CA MET A 92 2.65 5.79 19.36
C MET A 92 3.33 7.05 19.91
N ASN A 93 3.22 7.33 21.21
CA ASN A 93 3.92 8.45 21.86
C ASN A 93 5.38 8.13 22.24
N THR A 94 5.83 6.90 21.98
CA THR A 94 7.21 6.47 22.24
C THR A 94 8.17 7.36 21.45
N GLN A 95 9.16 7.92 22.13
CA GLN A 95 10.20 8.75 21.53
C GLN A 95 11.31 7.87 20.98
N LEU A 96 11.61 7.98 19.69
CA LEU A 96 12.72 7.26 19.05
C LEU A 96 13.73 8.25 18.46
N ASN A 97 14.97 7.81 18.34
CA ASN A 97 16.01 8.57 17.66
C ASN A 97 15.83 8.48 16.13
N GLY A 98 15.20 9.49 15.53
CA GLY A 98 15.07 9.63 14.07
C GLY A 98 16.36 10.03 13.35
N ALA A 99 17.50 10.20 14.05
CA ALA A 99 18.78 10.48 13.41
C ALA A 99 19.53 9.22 12.92
N VAL A 100 19.03 8.01 13.23
CA VAL A 100 19.67 6.76 12.81
C VAL A 100 19.45 6.52 11.32
N ARG A 101 20.54 6.58 10.56
CA ARG A 101 20.54 6.44 9.09
C ARG A 101 21.28 5.21 8.58
N ARG A 102 22.07 4.57 9.46
CA ARG A 102 22.91 3.42 9.12
C ARG A 102 22.36 2.15 9.73
N TYR A 103 22.03 1.21 8.87
CA TYR A 103 21.62 -0.15 9.16
C TYR A 103 22.53 -1.07 8.33
N PRO A 104 23.69 -1.49 8.86
CA PRO A 104 24.64 -2.33 8.13
C PRO A 104 24.03 -3.71 7.81
N GLN A 105 24.67 -4.46 6.92
CA GLN A 105 24.17 -5.77 6.48
C GLN A 105 23.96 -6.78 7.63
N ASN A 106 24.76 -6.68 8.69
CA ASN A 106 24.66 -7.51 9.90
C ASN A 106 23.80 -6.86 11.01
N PHE A 107 23.02 -5.82 10.71
CA PHE A 107 22.12 -5.23 11.69
C PHE A 107 21.14 -6.31 12.22
N PRO A 108 20.99 -6.45 13.55
CA PRO A 108 20.27 -7.57 14.15
C PRO A 108 18.74 -7.35 14.11
N TRP A 109 18.15 -7.32 12.91
CA TRP A 109 16.70 -7.25 12.74
C TRP A 109 16.02 -8.45 13.38
N LYS A 110 14.98 -8.22 14.19
CA LYS A 110 14.07 -9.29 14.60
C LYS A 110 13.26 -9.73 13.37
N ASN A 111 13.49 -10.96 12.93
CA ASN A 111 12.82 -11.53 11.77
C ASN A 111 12.54 -13.02 12.03
N THR A 112 11.29 -13.35 12.35
CA THR A 112 10.87 -14.75 12.56
C THR A 112 10.38 -15.46 11.29
N CYS A 113 10.39 -14.77 10.15
CA CYS A 113 10.02 -15.39 8.87
C CYS A 113 11.11 -16.35 8.41
N PRO A 114 10.78 -17.41 7.64
CA PRO A 114 11.75 -18.37 7.11
C PRO A 114 12.56 -17.81 5.93
N THR A 115 12.65 -16.49 5.80
CA THR A 115 13.36 -15.78 4.73
C THR A 115 14.33 -14.77 5.32
N PRO A 116 15.54 -14.65 4.77
CA PRO A 116 16.51 -13.69 5.27
C PRO A 116 16.02 -12.25 5.09
N THR A 117 16.55 -11.36 5.91
CA THR A 117 16.44 -9.92 5.68
C THR A 117 17.36 -9.53 4.52
N VAL A 118 16.81 -8.80 3.55
CA VAL A 118 17.51 -8.41 2.31
C VAL A 118 17.60 -6.89 2.21
N GLY A 119 18.79 -6.39 1.86
CA GLY A 119 19.09 -4.97 1.77
C GLY A 119 19.71 -4.40 3.04
N TRP A 120 20.40 -3.27 2.90
CA TRP A 120 21.02 -2.52 4.00
C TRP A 120 21.17 -1.05 3.59
N TYR A 121 21.38 -0.18 4.57
CA TYR A 121 21.62 1.26 4.36
C TYR A 121 22.89 1.64 5.10
N ASP A 122 24.01 1.70 4.41
CA ASP A 122 25.30 2.04 5.00
C ASP A 122 26.27 2.52 3.92
N SER A 123 26.52 3.84 3.90
CA SER A 123 27.47 4.47 2.98
C SER A 123 28.91 4.05 3.21
N THR A 124 29.23 3.50 4.37
CA THR A 124 30.57 2.95 4.66
C THR A 124 30.73 1.53 4.13
N ASN A 125 29.64 0.91 3.67
CA ASN A 125 29.60 -0.47 3.21
C ASN A 125 28.82 -0.60 1.88
N GLY A 126 29.16 0.24 0.90
CA GLY A 126 28.76 0.04 -0.50
C GLY A 126 27.31 0.39 -0.87
N THR A 127 26.51 0.96 0.04
CA THR A 127 25.16 1.49 -0.28
C THR A 127 25.05 2.97 0.08
N LYS A 128 23.83 3.52 0.22
CA LYS A 128 23.60 4.88 0.70
C LYS A 128 23.03 4.82 2.11
N ASP A 129 23.38 5.81 2.94
CA ASP A 129 22.69 6.03 4.21
C ASP A 129 21.20 6.30 3.94
N LEU A 130 20.32 5.85 4.82
CA LEU A 130 18.89 6.14 4.73
C LEU A 130 18.66 7.66 4.83
N GLN A 131 17.84 8.20 3.92
CA GLN A 131 17.55 9.63 3.86
C GLN A 131 16.08 9.91 4.18
N ASN A 132 15.82 11.03 4.85
CA ASN A 132 14.51 11.65 4.88
C ASN A 132 14.37 12.60 3.67
N ALA A 133 13.13 12.94 3.30
CA ALA A 133 12.88 13.92 2.23
C ALA A 133 13.31 15.34 2.63
N GLU A 134 13.28 15.64 3.94
CA GLU A 134 13.63 16.94 4.51
C GLU A 134 14.73 16.77 5.57
N ASP A 135 15.75 17.64 5.53
CA ASP A 135 16.92 17.56 6.40
C ASP A 135 16.60 17.81 7.90
N GLY A 136 15.51 18.52 8.20
CA GLY A 136 15.13 18.94 9.57
C GLY A 136 14.61 17.82 10.49
N TYR A 137 14.59 16.56 10.03
CA TYR A 137 13.96 15.44 10.73
C TYR A 137 14.94 14.39 11.28
N TYR A 138 16.25 14.65 11.27
CA TYR A 138 17.24 13.80 11.93
C TYR A 138 17.35 14.13 13.43
N LYS A 139 16.27 13.87 14.18
CA LYS A 139 16.14 14.21 15.60
C LYS A 139 15.24 13.20 16.34
N TYR A 140 15.21 13.28 17.66
CA TYR A 140 14.20 12.56 18.43
C TYR A 140 12.81 13.09 18.13
N MET A 141 11.85 12.19 17.96
CA MET A 141 10.42 12.50 17.83
C MET A 141 9.58 11.29 18.22
N SER A 142 8.27 11.51 18.42
CA SER A 142 7.38 10.39 18.68
C SER A 142 7.23 9.51 17.42
N VAL A 143 6.90 8.24 17.61
CA VAL A 143 6.50 7.32 16.53
C VAL A 143 5.32 7.92 15.75
N LEU A 144 4.38 8.57 16.44
CA LEU A 144 3.25 9.30 15.85
C LEU A 144 3.71 10.43 14.92
N ASP A 145 4.59 11.31 15.40
CA ASP A 145 5.13 12.42 14.59
C ASP A 145 5.91 11.89 13.39
N GLY A 146 6.66 10.79 13.59
CA GLY A 146 7.40 10.11 12.55
C GLY A 146 6.49 9.59 11.43
N LEU A 147 5.35 8.96 11.78
CA LEU A 147 4.35 8.54 10.80
C LEU A 147 3.65 9.75 10.16
N ALA A 148 3.19 10.71 10.95
CA ALA A 148 2.44 11.87 10.47
C ALA A 148 3.24 12.72 9.46
N ASN A 149 4.56 12.84 9.66
CA ASN A 149 5.45 13.55 8.74
C ASN A 149 6.14 12.61 7.73
N SER A 150 5.75 11.32 7.70
CA SER A 150 6.28 10.33 6.76
C SER A 150 7.80 10.21 6.78
N ILE A 151 8.39 10.16 7.97
CA ILE A 151 9.85 10.17 8.16
C ILE A 151 10.41 8.75 7.94
N ASN A 152 11.26 8.59 6.92
CA ASN A 152 11.87 7.31 6.55
C ASN A 152 12.68 6.71 7.71
N THR A 153 13.54 7.51 8.31
CA THR A 153 14.37 7.09 9.47
C THR A 153 13.53 6.67 10.67
N MET A 154 12.37 7.29 10.91
CA MET A 154 11.44 6.84 11.96
C MET A 154 10.71 5.55 11.62
N THR A 155 10.40 5.33 10.33
CA THR A 155 9.85 4.05 9.87
C THR A 155 10.84 2.93 10.16
N PHE A 156 12.12 3.13 9.85
CA PHE A 156 13.17 2.14 10.11
C PHE A 156 13.50 1.98 11.60
N ALA A 157 13.53 3.08 12.37
CA ALA A 157 13.73 3.02 13.82
C ALA A 157 12.60 2.26 14.53
N SER A 158 11.37 2.37 14.02
CA SER A 158 10.22 1.61 14.50
C SER A 158 10.32 0.14 14.08
N ALA A 159 10.62 -0.12 12.80
CA ALA A 159 10.83 -1.47 12.26
C ALA A 159 11.92 -2.24 13.02
N ALA A 160 12.97 -1.55 13.48
CA ALA A 160 14.09 -2.15 14.22
C ALA A 160 13.70 -2.69 15.60
N GLN A 161 12.50 -2.36 16.08
CA GLN A 161 12.01 -2.76 17.41
C GLN A 161 10.81 -3.70 17.36
N VAL A 162 10.35 -4.07 16.17
CA VAL A 162 9.25 -5.02 15.94
C VAL A 162 9.75 -6.20 15.12
N ASP A 163 8.96 -7.26 15.02
CA ASP A 163 9.24 -8.37 14.13
C ASP A 163 8.91 -8.00 12.67
N LEU A 164 9.89 -8.07 11.76
CA LEU A 164 9.64 -7.91 10.31
C LEU A 164 8.60 -8.92 9.80
N CYS A 165 8.52 -10.10 10.41
CA CYS A 165 7.52 -11.10 10.05
C CYS A 165 6.11 -10.72 10.50
N GLY A 166 5.98 -9.95 11.58
CA GLY A 166 4.70 -9.36 11.99
C GLY A 166 4.18 -8.36 10.96
N ILE A 167 5.07 -7.49 10.46
CA ILE A 167 4.77 -6.57 9.35
C ILE A 167 4.33 -7.36 8.11
N GLN A 168 5.04 -8.44 7.74
CA GLN A 168 4.64 -9.30 6.62
C GLN A 168 3.23 -9.87 6.79
N LYS A 169 2.88 -10.37 7.98
CA LYS A 169 1.55 -10.93 8.25
C LYS A 169 0.45 -9.89 8.06
N ILE A 170 0.67 -8.66 8.51
CA ILE A 170 -0.29 -7.56 8.30
C ILE A 170 -0.44 -7.27 6.80
N VAL A 171 0.68 -7.09 6.08
CA VAL A 171 0.68 -6.83 4.63
C VAL A 171 -0.05 -7.92 3.84
N ASP A 172 0.21 -9.19 4.16
CA ASP A 172 -0.49 -10.33 3.57
C ASP A 172 -2.00 -10.31 3.92
N ALA A 173 -2.34 -10.03 5.18
CA ALA A 173 -3.72 -10.07 5.65
C ALA A 173 -4.61 -9.00 5.00
N VAL A 174 -4.07 -7.80 4.79
CA VAL A 174 -4.75 -6.70 4.07
C VAL A 174 -4.71 -6.86 2.54
N GLY A 175 -4.20 -8.00 2.04
CA GLY A 175 -4.23 -8.35 0.63
C GLY A 175 -3.20 -7.62 -0.23
N ILE A 176 -2.17 -6.98 0.34
CA ILE A 176 -1.13 -6.32 -0.46
C ILE A 176 -0.24 -7.37 -1.12
N HIS A 177 -0.05 -7.21 -2.42
CA HIS A 177 0.80 -8.03 -3.27
C HIS A 177 1.40 -7.17 -4.39
N ALA A 178 2.35 -7.73 -5.13
CA ALA A 178 2.90 -7.09 -6.31
C ALA A 178 1.93 -7.28 -7.49
N GLY A 179 1.71 -6.23 -8.27
CA GLY A 179 0.76 -6.30 -9.39
C GLY A 179 1.32 -6.87 -10.68
N LEU A 180 2.64 -7.12 -10.73
CA LEU A 180 3.28 -7.82 -11.85
C LEU A 180 3.54 -9.30 -11.49
N PRO A 181 3.26 -10.23 -12.40
CA PRO A 181 3.50 -11.65 -12.17
C PRO A 181 4.99 -11.98 -12.09
N ASN A 182 5.30 -13.09 -11.44
CA ASN A 182 6.59 -13.74 -11.55
C ASN A 182 6.41 -15.20 -12.02
N ALA A 183 7.48 -16.00 -12.01
CA ALA A 183 7.42 -17.39 -12.46
C ALA A 183 6.48 -18.28 -11.60
N ASP A 184 6.23 -17.90 -10.35
CA ASP A 184 5.54 -18.76 -9.37
C ASP A 184 4.10 -18.31 -9.08
N SER A 185 3.76 -17.04 -9.34
CA SER A 185 2.47 -16.46 -9.00
C SER A 185 2.06 -15.32 -9.94
N PRO A 186 0.76 -15.21 -10.30
CA PRO A 186 0.25 -14.02 -10.99
C PRO A 186 0.36 -12.75 -10.14
N ASN A 187 0.34 -12.90 -8.81
CA ASN A 187 0.34 -11.82 -7.83
C ASN A 187 1.31 -12.18 -6.69
N PRO A 188 2.63 -12.04 -6.88
CA PRO A 188 3.62 -12.45 -5.87
C PRO A 188 3.59 -11.53 -4.64
N LYS A 189 3.96 -12.06 -3.48
CA LYS A 189 3.98 -11.29 -2.22
C LYS A 189 4.96 -10.12 -2.27
N VAL A 190 4.56 -8.98 -1.69
CA VAL A 190 5.51 -7.92 -1.32
C VAL A 190 6.26 -8.36 -0.07
N LYS A 191 7.55 -8.70 -0.22
CA LYS A 191 8.39 -9.21 0.89
C LYS A 191 8.82 -8.07 1.82
N MET A 192 8.27 -8.02 3.02
CA MET A 192 8.62 -7.04 4.06
C MET A 192 9.96 -7.34 4.75
N THR A 193 10.56 -8.51 4.49
CA THR A 193 11.96 -8.78 4.84
C THR A 193 12.95 -8.15 3.85
N THR A 194 12.50 -7.62 2.71
CA THR A 194 13.30 -6.75 1.84
C THR A 194 13.15 -5.31 2.32
N LEU A 195 14.19 -4.73 2.92
CA LEU A 195 14.09 -3.47 3.67
C LEU A 195 13.51 -2.30 2.87
N GLY A 196 13.79 -2.21 1.56
CA GLY A 196 13.22 -1.17 0.71
C GLY A 196 11.68 -1.21 0.64
N ASN A 197 11.05 -2.35 0.92
CA ASN A 197 9.59 -2.46 0.93
C ASN A 197 8.93 -1.81 2.15
N LEU A 198 9.68 -1.57 3.23
CA LEU A 198 9.21 -0.77 4.38
C LEU A 198 8.86 0.67 3.96
N ILE A 199 9.40 1.13 2.82
CA ILE A 199 9.10 2.42 2.18
C ILE A 199 8.55 2.26 0.76
N GLY A 200 8.00 1.09 0.42
CA GLY A 200 7.20 0.87 -0.79
C GLY A 200 7.96 0.78 -2.11
N SER A 201 8.98 -0.08 -2.19
CA SER A 201 9.82 -0.26 -3.39
C SER A 201 9.29 -1.28 -4.41
N THR A 202 8.28 -2.08 -4.07
CA THR A 202 7.68 -3.07 -4.99
C THR A 202 6.42 -2.49 -5.63
N GLN A 203 6.24 -2.70 -6.93
CA GLN A 203 5.07 -2.20 -7.66
C GLN A 203 3.78 -2.87 -7.20
N THR A 204 2.79 -2.07 -6.83
CA THR A 204 1.48 -2.53 -6.34
C THR A 204 0.37 -1.70 -6.99
N ALA A 205 -0.73 -2.34 -7.38
CA ALA A 205 -1.82 -1.67 -8.06
C ALA A 205 -2.58 -0.69 -7.13
N PRO A 206 -3.10 0.43 -7.67
CA PRO A 206 -3.96 1.36 -6.92
C PRO A 206 -5.17 0.68 -6.26
N LEU A 207 -5.83 -0.28 -6.91
CA LEU A 207 -6.94 -1.03 -6.34
C LEU A 207 -6.50 -1.83 -5.10
N THR A 208 -5.33 -2.46 -5.16
CA THR A 208 -4.75 -3.24 -4.06
C THR A 208 -4.47 -2.33 -2.85
N MET A 209 -3.87 -1.16 -3.08
CA MET A 209 -3.65 -0.17 -2.01
C MET A 209 -4.97 0.38 -1.45
N ALA A 210 -5.94 0.73 -2.32
CA ALA A 210 -7.24 1.23 -1.88
C ALA A 210 -7.98 0.21 -1.00
N SER A 211 -7.97 -1.06 -1.39
CA SER A 211 -8.57 -2.16 -0.62
C SER A 211 -7.86 -2.37 0.72
N ALA A 212 -6.53 -2.30 0.74
CA ALA A 212 -5.75 -2.41 1.96
C ALA A 212 -6.07 -1.28 2.95
N PHE A 213 -6.12 -0.02 2.50
CA PHE A 213 -6.48 1.13 3.35
C PHE A 213 -7.93 1.09 3.82
N ALA A 214 -8.84 0.54 3.01
CA ALA A 214 -10.24 0.35 3.39
C ALA A 214 -10.38 -0.56 4.64
N THR A 215 -9.41 -1.45 4.89
CA THR A 215 -9.33 -2.25 6.12
C THR A 215 -9.27 -1.40 7.38
N PHE A 216 -8.45 -0.33 7.38
CA PHE A 216 -8.35 0.56 8.54
C PHE A 216 -9.66 1.31 8.79
N ALA A 217 -10.40 1.65 7.72
CA ALA A 217 -11.71 2.27 7.81
C ALA A 217 -12.84 1.28 8.15
N ASN A 218 -12.55 -0.02 8.23
CA ASN A 218 -13.49 -1.10 8.54
C ASN A 218 -13.08 -1.84 9.83
N ASP A 219 -12.57 -1.10 10.81
CA ASP A 219 -12.16 -1.63 12.13
C ASP A 219 -11.22 -2.84 12.05
N GLY A 220 -10.32 -2.84 11.06
CA GLY A 220 -9.32 -3.89 10.88
C GLY A 220 -9.78 -5.10 10.05
N LYS A 221 -11.00 -5.08 9.50
CA LYS A 221 -11.53 -6.16 8.66
C LYS A 221 -11.33 -5.86 7.17
N TYR A 222 -10.51 -6.67 6.50
CA TYR A 222 -10.27 -6.57 5.07
C TYR A 222 -11.42 -7.25 4.31
N CYS A 223 -11.90 -6.63 3.23
CA CYS A 223 -12.86 -7.22 2.32
C CYS A 223 -12.28 -7.26 0.91
N GLU A 224 -12.37 -8.41 0.25
CA GLU A 224 -11.87 -8.59 -1.12
C GLU A 224 -12.61 -7.68 -2.10
N PRO A 225 -11.89 -7.02 -3.04
CA PRO A 225 -12.51 -6.09 -3.96
C PRO A 225 -13.48 -6.79 -4.92
N ILE A 226 -14.70 -6.24 -5.05
CA ILE A 226 -15.74 -6.76 -5.96
C ILE A 226 -16.12 -5.71 -7.01
N ALA A 227 -16.18 -6.14 -8.26
CA ALA A 227 -16.54 -5.33 -9.42
C ALA A 227 -17.96 -5.64 -9.94
N ILE A 228 -18.44 -6.88 -9.74
CA ILE A 228 -19.73 -7.35 -10.26
C ILE A 228 -20.63 -7.77 -9.09
N VAL A 229 -21.67 -6.96 -8.84
CA VAL A 229 -22.61 -7.17 -7.71
C VAL A 229 -23.82 -8.05 -8.06
N SER A 230 -24.19 -8.11 -9.33
CA SER A 230 -25.32 -8.91 -9.83
C SER A 230 -25.16 -9.13 -11.33
N VAL A 231 -25.57 -10.30 -11.82
CA VAL A 231 -25.65 -10.61 -13.24
C VAL A 231 -27.05 -11.11 -13.53
N THR A 232 -27.73 -10.52 -14.51
CA THR A 232 -29.07 -10.92 -14.94
C THR A 232 -29.02 -11.23 -16.43
N ASP A 233 -29.51 -12.40 -16.82
CA ASP A 233 -29.56 -12.81 -18.21
C ASP A 233 -30.71 -12.14 -18.98
N GLN A 234 -30.76 -12.37 -20.30
CA GLN A 234 -31.79 -11.83 -21.18
C GLN A 234 -33.22 -12.30 -20.87
N ASN A 235 -33.38 -13.39 -20.11
CA ASN A 235 -34.67 -13.94 -19.70
C ASN A 235 -35.08 -13.47 -18.30
N GLY A 236 -34.26 -12.64 -17.64
CA GLY A 236 -34.47 -12.16 -16.27
C GLY A 236 -33.98 -13.11 -15.18
N ALA A 237 -33.28 -14.21 -15.53
CA ALA A 237 -32.71 -15.12 -14.55
C ALA A 237 -31.46 -14.50 -13.91
N GLN A 238 -31.36 -14.60 -12.59
CA GLN A 238 -30.16 -14.18 -11.85
C GLN A 238 -29.07 -15.24 -12.00
N LEU A 239 -27.90 -14.81 -12.46
CA LEU A 239 -26.70 -15.65 -12.55
C LEU A 239 -25.78 -15.38 -11.35
N PRO A 240 -24.89 -16.34 -10.99
CA PRO A 240 -23.90 -16.13 -9.96
C PRO A 240 -23.03 -14.89 -10.24
N ALA A 241 -22.81 -14.09 -9.21
CA ALA A 241 -21.93 -12.93 -9.21
C ALA A 241 -20.93 -13.03 -8.05
N GLN A 242 -20.07 -12.03 -7.87
CA GLN A 242 -19.12 -12.02 -6.76
C GLN A 242 -19.88 -11.84 -5.43
N ALA A 243 -19.46 -12.60 -4.42
CA ALA A 243 -19.93 -12.44 -3.05
C ALA A 243 -18.90 -11.63 -2.24
N THR A 244 -19.38 -10.84 -1.28
CA THR A 244 -18.50 -10.19 -0.31
C THR A 244 -17.79 -11.24 0.53
N SER A 245 -16.45 -11.18 0.54
CA SER A 245 -15.57 -12.02 1.33
C SER A 245 -14.71 -11.11 2.22
N CYS A 246 -14.88 -11.21 3.54
CA CYS A 246 -14.16 -10.37 4.48
C CYS A 246 -13.50 -11.20 5.60
N ARG A 247 -12.33 -10.76 6.05
CA ARG A 247 -11.54 -11.42 7.11
C ARG A 247 -10.92 -10.38 8.03
N ASP A 248 -10.67 -10.76 9.28
CA ASP A 248 -9.88 -9.94 10.20
C ASP A 248 -8.43 -9.88 9.70
N ALA A 249 -7.86 -8.68 9.63
CA ALA A 249 -6.53 -8.46 9.07
C ALA A 249 -5.62 -7.64 9.97
N VAL A 250 -6.17 -6.63 10.64
CA VAL A 250 -5.48 -5.84 11.66
C VAL A 250 -6.33 -5.90 12.92
N LYS A 251 -5.69 -5.96 14.10
CA LYS A 251 -6.44 -5.88 15.35
C LYS A 251 -7.18 -4.52 15.40
N PRO A 252 -8.46 -4.49 15.78
CA PRO A 252 -9.13 -3.24 16.09
C PRO A 252 -8.30 -2.47 17.12
N GLU A 253 -8.22 -1.14 16.98
CA GLU A 253 -7.49 -0.31 17.93
C GLU A 253 -7.98 -0.60 19.37
N VAL A 254 -7.05 -0.85 20.28
CA VAL A 254 -7.34 -0.82 21.71
C VAL A 254 -7.77 0.62 22.02
N PRO A 255 -8.93 0.86 22.67
CA PRO A 255 -9.47 2.20 22.88
C PRO A 255 -8.49 3.03 23.71
N GLY A 256 -7.74 3.91 23.04
CA GLY A 256 -6.64 4.68 23.63
C GLY A 256 -5.90 5.55 22.61
N GLY A 257 -5.90 5.17 21.33
CA GLY A 257 -5.62 6.07 20.21
C GLY A 257 -6.94 6.35 19.51
N SER A 258 -7.55 7.51 19.73
CA SER A 258 -8.67 7.91 18.86
C SER A 258 -8.15 8.07 17.43
N PRO A 259 -8.83 7.51 16.42
CA PRO A 259 -8.59 7.92 15.04
C PRO A 259 -9.08 9.36 14.98
N THR A 260 -8.16 10.33 15.06
CA THR A 260 -8.49 11.66 14.57
C THR A 260 -8.67 11.47 13.07
N PRO A 261 -9.90 11.59 12.54
CA PRO A 261 -10.11 11.42 11.12
C PRO A 261 -9.21 12.43 10.43
N CYS A 262 -8.48 12.02 9.40
CA CYS A 262 -7.73 12.91 8.54
C CYS A 262 -8.73 13.92 7.93
N ARG A 263 -8.95 15.06 8.62
CA ARG A 263 -10.03 16.01 8.32
C ARG A 263 -9.60 17.10 7.34
N LYS A 264 -8.36 17.05 6.83
CA LYS A 264 -7.85 17.89 5.75
C LYS A 264 -6.72 17.17 5.01
N CYS A 265 -7.10 16.38 4.00
CA CYS A 265 -6.30 16.19 2.79
C CYS A 265 -7.10 16.79 1.64
#